data_AF-A0A6A4HGA4-F1
#
_entry.id   AF-A0A6A4HGA4-F1
#
_cell.length_a   1.000
_cell.length_b   1.000
_cell.length_c   1.000
_cell.angle_alpha   90.00
_cell.angle_beta   90.00
_cell.angle_gamma   90.00
#
_symmetry.space_group_name_H-M   'P 1'
#
loop_
_entity.id
_entity.type
_entity.pdbx_description
1 polymer ?
#
loop_
_entity_poly.entity_id
_entity_poly.type
_entity_poly.pdbx_seq_one_letter_code
_entity_poly.pdbx_strand_id
1 'polypeptide(L)'
;MWLKSYFNLSNDRALWGKIADAIFAGPKATPGEQGNIDPRVKRSYFEQSWETKITALPESLKKLLQMARSVNMRLESWNPSKEIKRSRQIWFHGDASPRLRLLNNSRAAHCLKERHGLLTVGQAEDLANHLEKHEHFPWDECECEHCVKAEELGCKHPHTCFSKAKELLDMLTPKWDPRKSDLEESEDDLVTSKNWNEIDTRITTHGTLGDVARIFMEGPTSKSLVPPAHKDRCQPDESPVMVIVGGVDNKRGEVEARSGAGLLIKRPEGIEEKSFRTPERYGNSAPAGELYGVLKAIEETEPDQPLNIEVQTKATVELLMKKIPDLEDRGYTGIPNRKIIQKVLASVRSRKH
;
A
#
# COMPACT_ATOMS: atom_id res chain seq x y z
N MET A 1 6.74 8.41 22.38
CA MET A 1 7.42 7.90 21.17
C MET A 1 7.31 8.94 20.06
N TRP A 2 8.34 9.79 19.87
CA TRP A 2 8.24 10.99 19.02
C TRP A 2 8.04 10.67 17.54
N LEU A 3 8.69 9.60 17.04
CA LEU A 3 8.54 9.16 15.65
C LEU A 3 7.10 8.78 15.31
N LYS A 4 6.46 7.93 16.13
CA LYS A 4 5.04 7.56 15.95
C LYS A 4 4.12 8.79 15.94
N SER A 5 4.35 9.74 16.85
CA SER A 5 3.54 10.97 16.91
C SER A 5 3.78 11.91 15.72
N TYR A 6 4.99 11.92 15.13
CA TYR A 6 5.29 12.71 13.94
C TYR A 6 4.54 12.18 12.70
N PHE A 7 4.44 10.85 12.59
CA PHE A 7 3.79 10.14 11.49
C PHE A 7 2.28 9.99 11.59
N ASN A 8 1.66 10.57 12.62
CA ASN A 8 0.22 10.80 12.57
C ASN A 8 -0.04 11.93 11.57
N LEU A 9 -0.19 11.59 10.29
CA LEU A 9 -0.43 12.52 9.19
C LEU A 9 -1.93 12.84 8.98
N SER A 10 -2.77 12.53 9.97
CA SER A 10 -4.19 12.88 9.98
C SER A 10 -4.42 14.37 10.30
N ASN A 11 -5.68 14.79 10.30
CA ASN A 11 -6.07 16.12 10.77
C ASN A 11 -5.71 16.37 12.24
N ASP A 12 -5.58 15.30 13.04
CA ASP A 12 -5.18 15.35 14.45
C ASP A 12 -3.66 15.39 14.65
N ARG A 13 -2.90 15.66 13.57
CA ARG A 13 -1.45 15.78 13.64
C ARG A 13 -1.04 16.85 14.65
N ALA A 14 -0.21 16.43 15.59
CA ALA A 14 0.30 17.30 16.64
C ALA A 14 1.00 18.54 16.06
N LEU A 15 0.73 19.72 16.64
CA LEU A 15 1.26 21.01 16.17
C LEU A 15 2.79 21.00 16.03
N TRP A 16 3.50 20.33 16.95
CA TRP A 16 4.96 20.23 16.89
C TRP A 16 5.46 19.53 15.62
N GLY A 17 4.69 18.60 15.05
CA GLY A 17 5.02 17.94 13.78
C GLY A 17 4.97 18.91 12.61
N LYS A 18 3.98 19.81 12.59
CA LYS A 18 3.89 20.90 11.60
C LYS A 18 5.04 21.90 11.75
N ILE A 19 5.45 22.20 12.98
CA ILE A 19 6.64 23.02 13.26
C ILE A 19 7.91 22.32 12.78
N ALA A 20 8.04 21.01 13.02
CA ALA A 20 9.19 20.23 12.56
C ALA A 20 9.31 20.27 11.04
N ASP A 21 8.21 20.13 10.30
CA ASP A 21 8.19 20.26 8.83
C ASP A 21 8.68 21.64 8.37
N ALA A 22 8.21 22.71 9.02
CA ALA A 22 8.66 24.06 8.71
C ALA A 22 10.17 24.25 8.98
N ILE A 23 10.70 23.63 10.04
CA ILE A 23 12.14 23.64 10.34
C ILE A 23 12.92 22.84 9.29
N PHE A 24 12.44 21.67 8.88
CA PHE A 24 13.07 20.85 7.83
C PHE A 24 13.09 21.60 6.48
N ALA A 25 12.00 22.28 6.15
CA ALA A 25 11.85 23.09 4.94
C ALA A 25 12.59 24.43 4.98
N GLY A 26 13.07 24.85 6.15
CA GLY A 26 13.64 26.17 6.38
C GLY A 26 14.89 26.45 5.54
N PRO A 27 15.18 27.74 5.25
CA PRO A 27 16.30 28.13 4.40
C PRO A 27 17.66 27.70 4.96
N LYS A 28 17.82 27.72 6.30
CA LYS A 28 19.05 27.24 6.97
C LYS A 28 19.25 25.73 6.81
N ALA A 29 18.15 24.98 6.76
CA ALA A 29 18.15 23.52 6.69
C ALA A 29 18.14 23.01 5.24
N THR A 30 17.90 23.85 4.23
CA THR A 30 17.96 23.45 2.82
C THR A 30 19.42 23.47 2.29
N PRO A 31 19.88 22.43 1.58
CA PRO A 31 21.12 22.45 0.81
C PRO A 31 21.19 23.61 -0.19
N GLY A 32 22.38 24.18 -0.42
CA GLY A 32 22.52 25.32 -1.33
C GLY A 32 22.05 25.01 -2.74
N GLU A 33 22.37 23.81 -3.24
CA GLU A 33 21.94 23.27 -4.53
C GLU A 33 20.40 23.16 -4.68
N GLN A 34 19.69 23.09 -3.57
CA GLN A 34 18.23 22.99 -3.51
C GLN A 34 17.57 24.28 -2.97
N GLY A 35 18.35 25.35 -2.83
CA GLY A 35 17.88 26.66 -2.34
C GLY A 35 16.82 27.28 -3.23
N ASN A 36 16.81 26.93 -4.53
CA ASN A 36 15.85 27.43 -5.51
C ASN A 36 14.48 26.74 -5.47
N ILE A 37 14.30 25.74 -4.60
CA ILE A 37 13.00 25.10 -4.44
C ILE A 37 12.06 26.07 -3.71
N ASP A 38 10.93 26.36 -4.34
CA ASP A 38 9.85 27.18 -3.80
C ASP A 38 9.46 26.73 -2.38
N PRO A 39 9.58 27.60 -1.35
CA PRO A 39 9.24 27.24 0.02
C PRO A 39 7.80 26.77 0.21
N ARG A 40 6.86 27.21 -0.63
CA ARG A 40 5.43 26.88 -0.51
C ARG A 40 5.13 25.40 -0.73
N VAL A 41 5.98 24.72 -1.49
CA VAL A 41 5.81 23.30 -1.82
C VAL A 41 6.63 22.37 -0.92
N LYS A 42 7.49 22.89 -0.03
CA LYS A 42 8.24 22.08 0.94
C LYS A 42 7.37 21.82 2.17
N ARG A 43 6.66 20.69 2.20
CA ARG A 43 5.69 20.38 3.25
C ARG A 43 6.06 19.19 4.12
N SER A 44 6.71 18.18 3.57
CA SER A 44 6.94 16.94 4.30
C SER A 44 8.26 16.31 3.89
N TYR A 45 9.16 16.15 4.85
CA TYR A 45 10.50 15.59 4.63
C TYR A 45 10.46 14.15 4.14
N PHE A 46 9.49 13.35 4.60
CA PHE A 46 9.43 11.92 4.29
C PHE A 46 8.61 11.56 3.05
N GLU A 47 7.85 12.52 2.51
CA GLU A 47 7.06 12.33 1.29
C GLU A 47 7.77 12.85 0.03
N GLN A 48 8.76 13.73 0.21
CA GLN A 48 9.37 14.47 -0.88
C GLN A 48 10.87 14.12 -1.04
N SER A 49 11.38 14.33 -2.24
CA SER A 49 12.75 13.99 -2.65
C SER A 49 13.77 15.11 -2.44
N TRP A 50 13.39 16.22 -1.81
CA TRP A 50 14.32 17.27 -1.40
C TRP A 50 15.01 16.87 -0.09
N GLU A 51 16.19 17.41 0.14
CA GLU A 51 17.06 17.03 1.26
C GLU A 51 17.10 18.12 2.33
N THR A 52 17.38 17.69 3.56
CA THR A 52 17.59 18.57 4.71
C THR A 52 19.00 18.37 5.26
N LYS A 53 19.72 19.48 5.44
CA LYS A 53 21.00 19.56 6.17
C LYS A 53 20.76 19.22 7.64
N ILE A 54 21.02 17.97 8.02
CA ILE A 54 20.85 17.49 9.40
C ILE A 54 21.65 18.35 10.39
N THR A 55 22.85 18.79 10.03
CA THR A 55 23.72 19.59 10.90
C THR A 55 23.08 20.92 11.34
N ALA A 56 22.22 21.49 10.50
CA ALA A 56 21.51 22.75 10.75
C ALA A 56 20.24 22.60 11.63
N LEU A 57 19.87 21.36 11.96
CA LEU A 57 18.66 21.08 12.75
C LEU A 57 18.91 21.16 14.26
N PRO A 58 17.89 21.49 15.07
CA PRO A 58 17.90 21.26 16.51
C PRO A 58 18.15 19.80 16.86
N GLU A 59 18.75 19.56 18.02
CA GLU A 59 19.16 18.21 18.46
C GLU A 59 18.00 17.21 18.52
N SER A 60 16.80 17.67 18.90
CA SER A 60 15.60 16.82 18.92
C SER A 60 15.21 16.32 17.52
N LEU A 61 15.28 17.17 16.50
CA LEU A 61 14.96 16.81 15.11
C LEU A 61 16.08 15.97 14.48
N LYS A 62 17.34 16.20 14.85
CA LYS A 62 18.46 15.32 14.46
C LYS A 62 18.22 13.89 14.93
N LYS A 63 17.89 13.73 16.21
CA LYS A 63 17.57 12.42 16.81
C LYS A 63 16.36 11.76 16.16
N LEU A 64 15.34 12.55 15.80
CA LEU A 64 14.16 12.06 15.08
C LEU A 64 14.54 11.45 13.72
N LEU A 65 15.33 12.17 12.90
CA LEU A 65 15.76 11.69 11.59
C LEU A 65 16.74 10.51 11.70
N GLN A 66 17.65 10.53 12.68
CA GLN A 66 18.56 9.42 12.95
C GLN A 66 17.80 8.16 13.36
N MET A 67 16.78 8.28 14.23
CA MET A 67 15.92 7.17 14.61
C MET A 67 15.14 6.62 13.41
N ALA A 68 14.55 7.49 12.58
CA ALA A 68 13.84 7.07 11.38
C ALA A 68 14.76 6.28 10.43
N ARG A 69 16.02 6.70 10.28
CA ARG A 69 17.04 5.99 9.50
C ARG A 69 17.48 4.67 10.15
N SER A 70 17.70 4.64 11.46
CA SER A 70 18.16 3.44 12.16
C SER A 70 17.13 2.32 12.12
N VAL A 71 15.84 2.67 12.12
CA VAL A 71 14.75 1.69 11.95
C VAL A 71 14.36 1.50 10.48
N ASN A 72 15.13 2.04 9.52
CA ASN A 72 14.87 2.00 8.08
C ASN A 72 13.40 2.29 7.72
N MET A 73 12.89 3.39 8.25
CA MET A 73 11.51 3.79 8.04
C MET A 73 11.28 4.32 6.62
N ARG A 74 10.20 3.88 5.98
CA ARG A 74 9.82 4.24 4.60
C ARG A 74 8.29 4.34 4.47
N LEU A 75 7.81 5.10 3.48
CA LEU A 75 6.42 5.06 3.07
C LEU A 75 6.23 3.94 2.05
N GLU A 76 5.73 2.80 2.50
CA GLU A 76 5.59 1.57 1.71
C GLU A 76 4.20 0.95 1.93
N SER A 77 3.52 0.66 0.82
CA SER A 77 2.29 -0.12 0.78
C SER A 77 2.31 -0.97 -0.48
N TRP A 78 1.61 -2.10 -0.47
CA TRP A 78 1.48 -2.96 -1.64
C TRP A 78 0.45 -2.39 -2.63
N ASN A 79 -0.69 -1.94 -2.11
CA ASN A 79 -1.73 -1.23 -2.85
C ASN A 79 -2.29 -0.10 -1.97
N PRO A 80 -1.77 1.14 -2.03
CA PRO A 80 -2.37 2.24 -1.30
C PRO A 80 -3.74 2.59 -1.91
N SER A 81 -4.74 2.86 -1.07
CA SER A 81 -6.06 3.34 -1.49
C SER A 81 -6.00 4.60 -2.35
N LYS A 82 -7.05 4.85 -3.15
CA LYS A 82 -7.16 6.07 -3.94
C LYS A 82 -7.04 7.33 -3.09
N GLU A 83 -7.65 7.34 -1.90
CA GLU A 83 -7.59 8.45 -0.96
C GLU A 83 -6.15 8.73 -0.52
N ILE A 84 -5.39 7.68 -0.17
CA ILE A 84 -3.99 7.80 0.21
C ILE A 84 -3.16 8.31 -0.97
N LYS A 85 -3.35 7.76 -2.19
CA LYS A 85 -2.66 8.24 -3.40
C LYS A 85 -2.93 9.72 -3.64
N ARG A 86 -4.19 10.15 -3.59
CA ARG A 86 -4.60 11.55 -3.81
C ARG A 86 -4.05 12.50 -2.76
N SER A 87 -3.84 12.04 -1.52
CA SER A 87 -3.33 12.88 -0.42
C SER A 87 -1.82 13.19 -0.50
N ARG A 88 -1.04 12.42 -1.28
CA ARG A 88 0.41 12.63 -1.47
C ARG A 88 0.71 14.01 -2.05
N GLN A 89 1.87 14.58 -1.69
CA GLN A 89 2.38 15.79 -2.34
C GLN A 89 2.81 15.53 -3.79
N ILE A 90 2.32 16.31 -4.75
CA ILE A 90 2.68 16.15 -6.17
C ILE A 90 4.09 16.71 -6.46
N TRP A 91 4.44 17.83 -5.83
CA TRP A 91 5.74 18.47 -6.06
C TRP A 91 6.86 17.70 -5.35
N PHE A 92 7.94 17.46 -6.07
CA PHE A 92 9.10 16.70 -5.56
C PHE A 92 8.72 15.33 -4.98
N HIS A 93 7.64 14.70 -5.46
CA HIS A 93 7.17 13.40 -4.98
C HIS A 93 8.32 12.38 -4.87
N GLY A 94 8.49 11.75 -3.70
CA GLY A 94 9.64 10.88 -3.38
C GLY A 94 9.83 9.70 -4.33
N ASP A 95 8.73 9.17 -4.85
CA ASP A 95 8.73 8.00 -5.75
C ASP A 95 8.59 8.35 -7.24
N ALA A 96 8.52 9.63 -7.60
CA ALA A 96 8.35 10.03 -9.00
C ALA A 96 9.64 9.96 -9.82
N SER A 97 9.50 10.01 -11.15
CA SER A 97 10.63 10.13 -12.07
C SER A 97 11.50 11.35 -11.72
N PRO A 98 12.85 11.26 -11.79
CA PRO A 98 13.73 12.41 -11.61
C PRO A 98 13.39 13.58 -12.56
N ARG A 99 12.75 13.29 -13.70
CA ARG A 99 12.28 14.28 -14.67
C ARG A 99 11.23 15.24 -14.10
N LEU A 100 10.49 14.85 -13.07
CA LEU A 100 9.52 15.70 -12.37
C LEU A 100 10.17 17.01 -11.89
N ARG A 101 11.45 16.97 -11.49
CA ARG A 101 12.20 18.17 -11.06
C ARG A 101 12.34 19.22 -12.17
N LEU A 102 12.35 18.81 -13.43
CA LEU A 102 12.47 19.70 -14.59
C LEU A 102 11.18 20.49 -14.85
N LEU A 103 10.04 20.00 -14.35
CA LEU A 103 8.73 20.62 -14.58
C LEU A 103 8.45 21.79 -13.62
N ASN A 104 9.27 21.94 -12.57
CA ASN A 104 9.00 22.81 -11.43
C ASN A 104 9.12 24.32 -11.71
N ASN A 105 9.88 24.71 -12.74
CA ASN A 105 10.29 26.10 -12.97
C ASN A 105 9.62 26.75 -14.20
N SER A 106 8.64 26.09 -14.81
CA SER A 106 7.88 26.67 -15.92
C SER A 106 6.90 27.75 -15.42
N ARG A 107 6.50 28.69 -16.30
CA ARG A 107 5.46 29.69 -15.97
C ARG A 107 4.17 29.04 -15.51
N ALA A 108 3.77 27.95 -16.17
CA ALA A 108 2.61 27.15 -15.78
C ALA A 108 2.79 26.53 -14.39
N ALA A 109 3.96 25.99 -14.06
CA ALA A 109 4.23 25.45 -12.72
C ALA A 109 4.21 26.52 -11.63
N HIS A 110 4.68 27.74 -11.91
CA HIS A 110 4.50 28.87 -10.99
C HIS A 110 3.02 29.22 -10.82
N CYS A 111 2.26 29.33 -11.91
CA CYS A 111 0.82 29.58 -11.85
C CYS A 111 0.07 28.51 -11.04
N LEU A 112 0.40 27.23 -11.27
CA LEU A 112 -0.19 26.11 -10.53
C LEU A 112 0.05 26.22 -9.02
N LYS A 113 1.23 26.66 -8.58
CA LYS A 113 1.52 26.84 -7.15
C LYS A 113 0.85 28.07 -6.56
N GLU A 114 0.81 29.19 -7.29
CA GLU A 114 0.40 30.49 -6.76
C GLU A 114 -1.09 30.76 -6.89
N ARG A 115 -1.67 30.43 -8.03
CA ARG A 115 -3.06 30.74 -8.38
C ARG A 115 -3.96 29.55 -8.13
N HIS A 116 -3.53 28.36 -8.54
CA HIS A 116 -4.31 27.14 -8.34
C HIS A 116 -4.07 26.49 -6.97
N GLY A 117 -3.03 26.89 -6.23
CA GLY A 117 -2.69 26.28 -4.93
C GLY A 117 -2.42 24.78 -5.02
N LEU A 118 -1.93 24.30 -6.17
CA LEU A 118 -1.69 22.90 -6.45
C LEU A 118 -0.58 22.36 -5.54
N LEU A 119 -0.91 21.37 -4.72
CA LEU A 119 0.01 20.78 -3.73
C LEU A 119 -0.06 19.25 -3.71
N THR A 120 -1.24 18.69 -3.93
CA THR A 120 -1.49 17.24 -3.81
C THR A 120 -1.70 16.58 -5.17
N VAL A 121 -1.51 15.27 -5.20
CA VAL A 121 -1.78 14.42 -6.36
C VAL A 121 -3.26 14.48 -6.75
N GLY A 122 -4.18 14.48 -5.77
CA GLY A 122 -5.62 14.58 -6.03
C GLY A 122 -6.02 15.90 -6.70
N GLN A 123 -5.45 17.03 -6.25
CA GLN A 123 -5.66 18.30 -6.93
C GLN A 123 -5.10 18.31 -8.36
N ALA A 124 -3.98 17.62 -8.62
CA ALA A 124 -3.44 17.49 -9.97
C ALA A 124 -4.36 16.64 -10.86
N GLU A 125 -4.89 15.54 -10.32
CA GLU A 125 -5.90 14.69 -10.97
C GLU A 125 -7.15 15.51 -11.31
N ASP A 126 -7.69 16.27 -10.36
CA ASP A 126 -8.89 17.08 -10.57
C ASP A 126 -8.69 18.12 -11.69
N LEU A 127 -7.55 18.81 -11.71
CA LEU A 127 -7.19 19.76 -12.78
C LEU A 127 -6.97 19.07 -14.13
N ALA A 128 -6.30 17.92 -14.15
CA ALA A 128 -6.04 17.17 -15.38
C ALA A 128 -7.33 16.64 -16.01
N ASN A 129 -8.31 16.21 -15.19
CA ASN A 129 -9.60 15.70 -15.64
C ASN A 129 -10.44 16.75 -16.38
N HIS A 130 -10.16 18.06 -16.22
CA HIS A 130 -10.81 19.09 -17.01
C HIS A 130 -10.48 19.00 -18.51
N LEU A 131 -9.32 18.44 -18.88
CA LEU A 131 -8.94 18.23 -20.28
C LEU A 131 -9.80 17.21 -21.01
N GLU A 132 -10.48 16.32 -20.28
CA GLU A 132 -11.28 15.23 -20.83
C GLU A 132 -12.78 15.60 -20.94
N LYS A 133 -13.16 16.80 -20.49
CA LYS A 133 -14.54 17.28 -20.56
C LYS A 133 -14.89 17.64 -22.00
N HIS A 134 -16.11 17.27 -22.42
CA HIS A 134 -16.56 17.49 -23.81
C HIS A 134 -16.57 18.97 -24.23
N GLU A 135 -16.79 19.88 -23.29
CA GLU A 135 -16.85 21.34 -23.52
C GLU A 135 -15.45 21.98 -23.56
N HIS A 136 -14.40 21.24 -23.20
CA HIS A 136 -13.05 21.74 -23.12
C HIS A 136 -12.37 21.73 -24.49
N PHE A 137 -11.81 22.86 -24.89
CA PHE A 137 -11.03 22.99 -26.12
C PHE A 137 -9.53 23.10 -25.82
N PRO A 138 -8.63 22.55 -26.65
CA PRO A 138 -7.19 22.48 -26.39
C PRO A 138 -6.47 23.83 -26.66
N TRP A 139 -6.99 24.93 -26.15
CA TRP A 139 -6.40 26.27 -26.21
C TRP A 139 -6.76 27.09 -24.97
N ASP A 140 -6.01 28.16 -24.70
CA ASP A 140 -6.16 28.94 -23.46
C ASP A 140 -7.40 29.85 -23.45
N GLU A 141 -7.96 30.21 -24.60
CA GLU A 141 -9.20 31.01 -24.76
C GLU A 141 -10.48 30.14 -24.69
N CYS A 142 -10.45 29.03 -23.96
CA CYS A 142 -11.61 28.16 -23.83
C CYS A 142 -12.62 28.76 -22.83
N GLU A 143 -13.88 28.93 -23.22
CA GLU A 143 -14.93 29.51 -22.38
C GLU A 143 -15.72 28.47 -21.55
N CYS A 144 -15.18 27.25 -21.38
CA CYS A 144 -15.83 26.26 -20.53
C CYS A 144 -15.80 26.70 -19.05
N GLU A 145 -16.75 26.19 -18.26
CA GLU A 145 -16.92 26.57 -16.84
C GLU A 145 -15.60 26.49 -16.04
N HIS A 146 -14.75 25.50 -16.31
CA HIS A 146 -13.49 25.29 -15.58
C HIS A 146 -12.37 26.26 -15.99
N CYS A 147 -12.30 26.63 -17.26
CA CYS A 147 -11.35 27.62 -17.73
C CYS A 147 -11.70 29.00 -17.19
N VAL A 148 -12.98 29.39 -17.24
CA VAL A 148 -13.46 30.65 -16.65
C VAL A 148 -13.16 30.73 -15.16
N LYS A 149 -13.45 29.66 -14.39
CA LYS A 149 -13.10 29.59 -12.96
C LYS A 149 -11.59 29.71 -12.71
N ALA A 150 -10.75 29.14 -13.58
CA ALA A 150 -9.31 29.28 -13.48
C ALA A 150 -8.86 30.74 -13.75
N GLU A 151 -9.49 31.43 -14.69
CA GLU A 151 -9.24 32.84 -14.99
C GLU A 151 -9.65 33.77 -13.85
N GLU A 152 -10.77 33.48 -13.17
CA GLU A 152 -11.20 34.19 -11.95
C GLU A 152 -10.17 34.09 -10.82
N LEU A 153 -9.40 33.00 -10.76
CA LEU A 153 -8.25 32.85 -9.85
C LEU A 153 -7.00 33.61 -10.32
N GLY A 154 -7.07 34.28 -11.46
CA GLY A 154 -5.97 35.04 -12.08
C GLY A 154 -5.05 34.20 -12.97
N CYS A 155 -5.49 33.01 -13.41
CA CYS A 155 -4.76 32.24 -14.41
C CYS A 155 -4.95 32.85 -15.80
N LYS A 156 -3.86 33.06 -16.54
CA LYS A 156 -3.92 33.60 -17.92
C LYS A 156 -3.96 32.52 -19.00
N HIS A 157 -3.65 31.27 -18.61
CA HIS A 157 -3.46 30.15 -19.53
C HIS A 157 -4.01 28.86 -18.89
N PRO A 158 -5.34 28.72 -18.75
CA PRO A 158 -5.95 27.58 -18.05
C PRO A 158 -5.59 26.24 -18.68
N HIS A 159 -5.72 26.12 -20.01
CA HIS A 159 -5.41 24.87 -20.72
C HIS A 159 -3.95 24.47 -20.51
N THR A 160 -3.02 25.42 -20.61
CA THR A 160 -1.60 25.16 -20.34
C THR A 160 -1.36 24.65 -18.91
N CYS A 161 -2.09 25.19 -17.93
CA CYS A 161 -1.99 24.74 -16.53
C CYS A 161 -2.56 23.33 -16.33
N PHE A 162 -3.72 23.02 -16.92
CA PHE A 162 -4.31 21.67 -16.86
C PHE A 162 -3.41 20.63 -17.54
N SER A 163 -2.87 20.96 -18.72
CA SER A 163 -1.89 20.12 -19.42
C SER A 163 -0.62 19.90 -18.60
N LYS A 164 -0.14 20.94 -17.90
CA LYS A 164 1.00 20.79 -16.99
C LYS A 164 0.66 19.91 -15.78
N ALA A 165 -0.55 20.00 -15.23
CA ALA A 165 -1.00 19.13 -14.14
C ALA A 165 -1.03 17.66 -14.58
N LYS A 166 -1.53 17.38 -15.78
CA LYS A 166 -1.47 16.04 -16.40
C LYS A 166 -0.03 15.53 -16.54
N GLU A 167 0.88 16.37 -17.03
CA GLU A 167 2.29 16.00 -17.18
C GLU A 167 2.95 15.67 -15.82
N LEU A 168 2.57 16.34 -14.73
CA LEU A 168 3.03 16.00 -13.39
C LEU A 168 2.57 14.59 -12.96
N LEU A 169 1.31 14.24 -13.24
CA LEU A 169 0.76 12.91 -12.94
C LEU A 169 1.47 11.82 -13.76
N ASP A 170 1.79 12.09 -15.02
CA ASP A 170 2.48 11.16 -15.91
C ASP A 170 3.91 10.82 -15.45
N MET A 171 4.47 11.57 -14.49
CA MET A 171 5.77 11.28 -13.87
C MET A 171 5.66 10.41 -12.61
N LEU A 172 4.45 10.14 -12.12
CA LEU A 172 4.22 9.25 -10.98
C LEU A 172 4.47 7.79 -11.37
N THR A 173 4.92 6.99 -10.42
CA THR A 173 4.93 5.54 -10.60
C THR A 173 3.51 5.00 -10.53
N PRO A 174 3.21 3.86 -11.18
CA PRO A 174 1.85 3.28 -11.17
C PRO A 174 1.27 3.11 -9.76
N LYS A 175 2.14 2.82 -8.78
CA LYS A 175 1.79 2.67 -7.37
C LYS A 175 1.15 3.92 -6.74
N TRP A 176 1.56 5.10 -7.17
CA TRP A 176 1.13 6.38 -6.58
C TRP A 176 0.27 7.21 -7.54
N ASP A 177 -0.03 6.69 -8.74
CA ASP A 177 -0.93 7.33 -9.70
C ASP A 177 -2.39 6.93 -9.41
N PRO A 178 -3.27 7.87 -9.00
CA PRO A 178 -4.67 7.58 -8.68
C PRO A 178 -5.53 7.27 -9.92
N ARG A 179 -4.99 7.47 -11.13
CA ARG A 179 -5.67 7.13 -12.39
C ARG A 179 -5.49 5.66 -12.75
N LYS A 180 -4.55 4.96 -12.12
CA LYS A 180 -4.35 3.52 -12.30
C LYS A 180 -5.33 2.79 -11.40
N SER A 181 -6.13 1.91 -12.02
CA SER A 181 -7.19 1.15 -11.37
C SER A 181 -6.72 0.57 -10.05
N ASP A 182 -7.40 0.97 -8.98
CA ASP A 182 -7.23 0.39 -7.67
C ASP A 182 -7.83 -1.01 -7.65
N LEU A 183 -7.22 -1.93 -6.90
CA LEU A 183 -7.85 -3.22 -6.58
C LEU A 183 -9.17 -3.03 -5.81
N GLU A 184 -9.36 -1.86 -5.19
CA GLU A 184 -10.52 -1.46 -4.40
C GLU A 184 -11.85 -1.66 -5.15
N GLU A 185 -11.91 -1.30 -6.43
CA GLU A 185 -13.14 -1.46 -7.24
C GLU A 185 -13.56 -2.93 -7.43
N SER A 186 -12.68 -3.90 -7.12
CA SER A 186 -12.99 -5.34 -7.12
C SER A 186 -13.18 -5.96 -5.73
N GLU A 187 -12.96 -5.19 -4.65
CA GLU A 187 -13.06 -5.67 -3.26
C GLU A 187 -14.49 -5.58 -2.69
N ASP A 188 -15.41 -4.85 -3.35
CA ASP A 188 -16.79 -4.60 -2.88
C ASP A 188 -17.75 -5.79 -3.05
N ASP A 189 -17.34 -6.84 -3.75
CA ASP A 189 -18.18 -7.98 -4.12
C ASP A 189 -17.91 -9.25 -3.27
N LEU A 190 -17.60 -9.12 -1.98
CA LEU A 190 -17.48 -10.29 -1.09
C LEU A 190 -18.88 -10.90 -0.85
N VAL A 191 -19.31 -11.77 -1.77
CA VAL A 191 -20.52 -12.57 -1.63
C VAL A 191 -20.28 -13.61 -0.54
N THR A 192 -20.67 -13.27 0.68
CA THR A 192 -20.62 -14.23 1.80
C THR A 192 -21.64 -15.33 1.52
N SER A 193 -21.17 -16.51 1.13
CA SER A 193 -22.02 -17.70 1.12
C SER A 193 -22.47 -17.99 2.57
N LYS A 194 -23.75 -18.34 2.77
CA LYS A 194 -24.38 -18.42 4.11
C LYS A 194 -23.70 -19.38 5.11
N ASN A 195 -22.74 -20.21 4.67
CA ASN A 195 -22.13 -21.28 5.48
C ASN A 195 -20.59 -21.24 5.56
N TRP A 196 -19.90 -20.36 4.83
CA TRP A 196 -18.44 -20.29 4.83
C TRP A 196 -17.95 -18.86 5.09
N ASN A 197 -16.82 -18.74 5.78
CA ASN A 197 -16.17 -17.46 5.98
C ASN A 197 -15.04 -17.31 4.95
N GLU A 198 -15.06 -16.21 4.20
CA GLU A 198 -14.03 -15.91 3.21
C GLU A 198 -12.82 -15.24 3.86
N ILE A 199 -11.62 -15.74 3.56
CA ILE A 199 -10.38 -15.12 4.05
C ILE A 199 -10.21 -13.78 3.34
N ASP A 200 -10.00 -12.73 4.13
CA ASP A 200 -9.72 -11.39 3.60
C ASP A 200 -8.41 -11.39 2.80
N THR A 201 -8.53 -11.40 1.48
CA THR A 201 -7.40 -11.37 0.54
C THR A 201 -6.99 -9.94 0.18
N ARG A 202 -7.67 -8.92 0.70
CA ARG A 202 -7.39 -7.53 0.40
C ARG A 202 -5.98 -7.18 0.83
N ILE A 203 -5.27 -6.53 -0.08
CA ILE A 203 -3.93 -5.97 0.15
C ILE A 203 -3.96 -4.44 0.19
N THR A 204 -5.17 -3.88 0.05
CA THR A 204 -5.36 -2.45 -0.01
C THR A 204 -5.20 -1.81 1.36
N THR A 205 -4.34 -0.79 1.43
CA THR A 205 -4.17 0.02 2.64
C THR A 205 -5.09 1.22 2.59
N HIS A 206 -6.06 1.27 3.50
CA HIS A 206 -6.94 2.42 3.71
C HIS A 206 -6.45 3.30 4.87
N GLY A 207 -7.02 4.50 4.98
CA GLY A 207 -6.75 5.45 6.06
C GLY A 207 -5.93 6.65 5.59
N THR A 208 -4.85 6.94 6.32
CA THR A 208 -4.01 8.13 6.16
C THR A 208 -2.64 7.79 5.59
N LEU A 209 -1.86 8.80 5.20
CA LEU A 209 -0.45 8.61 4.84
C LEU A 209 0.39 8.01 5.97
N GLY A 210 -0.02 8.15 7.22
CA GLY A 210 0.63 7.49 8.35
C GLY A 210 0.51 5.97 8.29
N ASP A 211 -0.59 5.46 7.73
CA ASP A 211 -0.91 4.03 7.67
C ASP A 211 -0.11 3.28 6.59
N VAL A 212 0.60 4.01 5.73
CA VAL A 212 1.62 3.46 4.82
C VAL A 212 3.05 3.64 5.32
N ALA A 213 3.26 4.22 6.51
CA ALA A 213 4.59 4.25 7.12
C ALA A 213 4.95 2.86 7.65
N ARG A 214 6.11 2.35 7.23
CA ARG A 214 6.64 1.05 7.65
C ARG A 214 8.04 1.23 8.22
N ILE A 215 8.36 0.46 9.26
CA ILE A 215 9.68 0.41 9.92
C ILE A 215 10.24 -1.01 9.81
N PHE A 216 11.54 -1.15 10.03
CA PHE A 216 12.28 -2.41 9.95
C PHE A 216 12.14 -3.11 8.59
N MET A 217 11.95 -2.33 7.53
CA MET A 217 11.87 -2.86 6.17
C MET A 217 13.23 -3.42 5.75
N GLU A 218 13.23 -4.53 5.01
CA GLU A 218 14.43 -5.10 4.39
C GLU A 218 14.18 -5.25 2.87
N GLY A 219 15.24 -5.14 2.07
CA GLY A 219 15.16 -5.32 0.62
C GLY A 219 14.76 -4.09 -0.20
N PRO A 220 14.50 -4.28 -1.52
CA PRO A 220 14.17 -3.21 -2.46
C PRO A 220 12.75 -2.67 -2.22
N THR A 221 12.53 -1.39 -2.54
CA THR A 221 11.19 -0.79 -2.53
C THR A 221 10.42 -1.16 -3.80
N SER A 222 9.11 -1.41 -3.66
CA SER A 222 8.26 -1.65 -4.82
C SER A 222 7.82 -0.31 -5.42
N LYS A 223 8.20 -0.08 -6.68
CA LYS A 223 7.69 1.04 -7.50
C LYS A 223 6.46 0.65 -8.33
N SER A 224 6.20 -0.64 -8.46
CA SER A 224 5.08 -1.18 -9.21
C SER A 224 3.93 -1.48 -8.27
N LEU A 225 2.70 -1.37 -8.78
CA LEU A 225 1.58 -2.07 -8.17
C LEU A 225 1.88 -3.56 -8.21
N VAL A 226 1.56 -4.28 -7.14
CA VAL A 226 1.40 -5.73 -7.27
C VAL A 226 0.27 -5.92 -8.28
N PRO A 227 0.44 -6.73 -9.33
CA PRO A 227 -0.65 -7.01 -10.24
C PRO A 227 -1.87 -7.47 -9.42
N PRO A 228 -3.08 -7.05 -9.78
CA PRO A 228 -4.27 -7.70 -9.28
C PRO A 228 -4.06 -9.21 -9.35
N ALA A 229 -4.42 -9.95 -8.30
CA ALA A 229 -4.89 -11.30 -8.51
C ALA A 229 -5.90 -11.22 -9.67
N HIS A 230 -5.58 -11.86 -10.79
CA HIS A 230 -6.26 -11.63 -12.07
C HIS A 230 -7.79 -11.68 -11.89
N LYS A 231 -8.48 -10.66 -12.39
CA LYS A 231 -9.96 -10.51 -12.43
C LYS A 231 -10.67 -11.54 -13.33
N ASP A 232 -9.98 -12.59 -13.76
CA ASP A 232 -10.66 -13.73 -14.39
C ASP A 232 -11.29 -14.52 -13.25
N ARG A 233 -12.38 -13.98 -12.69
CA ARG A 233 -13.26 -14.73 -11.80
C ARG A 233 -13.52 -16.06 -12.48
N CYS A 234 -13.21 -17.15 -11.77
CA CYS A 234 -13.65 -18.45 -12.24
C CYS A 234 -15.15 -18.36 -12.51
N GLN A 235 -15.59 -18.96 -13.62
CA GLN A 235 -17.01 -18.96 -13.93
C GLN A 235 -17.77 -19.54 -12.72
N PRO A 236 -18.88 -18.91 -12.29
CA PRO A 236 -19.61 -19.28 -11.07
C PRO A 236 -20.18 -20.72 -11.06
N ASP A 237 -19.99 -21.48 -12.15
CA ASP A 237 -20.49 -22.84 -12.32
C ASP A 237 -19.49 -23.94 -11.90
N GLU A 238 -18.26 -23.62 -11.50
CA GLU A 238 -17.32 -24.63 -11.01
C GLU A 238 -17.57 -24.99 -9.53
N SER A 239 -17.81 -26.28 -9.26
CA SER A 239 -17.97 -26.78 -7.90
C SER A 239 -16.67 -26.61 -7.10
N PRO A 240 -16.71 -26.02 -5.89
CA PRO A 240 -15.50 -25.78 -5.12
C PRO A 240 -14.84 -27.09 -4.68
N VAL A 241 -13.51 -27.11 -4.69
CA VAL A 241 -12.74 -28.20 -4.08
C VAL A 241 -12.87 -28.07 -2.56
N MET A 242 -13.26 -29.15 -1.89
CA MET A 242 -13.31 -29.19 -0.43
C MET A 242 -12.06 -29.90 0.08
N VAL A 243 -11.29 -29.24 0.94
CA VAL A 243 -10.13 -29.84 1.60
C VAL A 243 -10.32 -29.83 3.11
N ILE A 244 -10.26 -31.00 3.73
CA ILE A 244 -10.22 -31.12 5.19
C ILE A 244 -8.77 -31.26 5.61
N VAL A 245 -8.32 -30.39 6.51
CA VAL A 245 -6.94 -30.33 6.99
C VAL A 245 -6.87 -30.69 8.46
N GLY A 246 -6.01 -31.66 8.79
CA GLY A 246 -5.68 -32.01 10.17
C GLY A 246 -4.19 -31.83 10.48
N GLY A 247 -3.87 -31.24 11.62
CA GLY A 247 -2.51 -31.12 12.14
C GLY A 247 -2.28 -32.06 13.30
N VAL A 248 -1.21 -32.84 13.27
CA VAL A 248 -0.82 -33.75 14.37
C VAL A 248 0.60 -33.47 14.84
N ASP A 249 0.85 -33.64 16.14
CA ASP A 249 2.19 -33.69 16.70
C ASP A 249 2.40 -34.99 17.50
N ASN A 250 3.59 -35.58 17.39
CA ASN A 250 3.86 -36.91 17.96
C ASN A 250 4.34 -36.87 19.42
N LYS A 251 4.73 -35.70 19.95
CA LYS A 251 5.20 -35.48 21.32
C LYS A 251 4.96 -34.03 21.76
N ARG A 252 3.76 -33.72 22.22
CA ARG A 252 3.32 -32.36 22.51
C ARG A 252 4.25 -31.65 23.52
N GLY A 253 4.91 -30.57 23.08
CA GLY A 253 5.73 -29.70 23.95
C GLY A 253 7.18 -30.11 24.13
N GLU A 254 7.64 -31.19 23.46
CA GLU A 254 9.04 -31.61 23.48
C GLU A 254 9.84 -30.97 22.35
N VAL A 255 11.16 -30.77 22.56
CA VAL A 255 12.08 -30.24 21.54
C VAL A 255 12.16 -31.16 20.31
N GLU A 256 11.97 -32.47 20.52
CA GLU A 256 11.97 -33.49 19.46
C GLU A 256 10.60 -33.75 18.84
N ALA A 257 9.57 -32.98 19.21
CA ALA A 257 8.27 -33.08 18.58
C ALA A 257 8.42 -32.98 17.06
N ARG A 258 7.62 -33.73 16.32
CA ARG A 258 7.46 -33.61 14.88
C ARG A 258 5.99 -33.37 14.60
N SER A 259 5.72 -32.43 13.71
CA SER A 259 4.37 -32.19 13.22
C SER A 259 4.17 -32.70 11.80
N GLY A 260 2.93 -33.05 11.49
CA GLY A 260 2.50 -33.44 10.16
C GLY A 260 1.12 -32.86 9.84
N ALA A 261 0.80 -32.87 8.55
CA ALA A 261 -0.48 -32.44 8.01
C ALA A 261 -1.13 -33.59 7.23
N GLY A 262 -2.40 -33.86 7.52
CA GLY A 262 -3.26 -34.72 6.70
C GLY A 262 -4.23 -33.86 5.89
N LEU A 263 -4.42 -34.20 4.62
CA LEU A 263 -5.38 -33.57 3.72
C LEU A 263 -6.33 -34.64 3.19
N LEU A 264 -7.64 -34.36 3.26
CA LEU A 264 -8.67 -35.07 2.53
C LEU A 264 -9.23 -34.12 1.47
N ILE A 265 -8.89 -34.35 0.20
CA ILE A 265 -9.30 -33.51 -0.93
C ILE A 265 -10.50 -34.18 -1.59
N LYS A 266 -11.63 -33.48 -1.65
CA LYS A 266 -12.85 -33.93 -2.32
C LYS A 266 -13.04 -33.12 -3.59
N ARG A 267 -13.05 -33.80 -4.73
CA ARG A 267 -13.31 -33.24 -6.07
C ARG A 267 -14.51 -33.97 -6.70
N PRO A 268 -15.08 -33.46 -7.80
CA PRO A 268 -16.12 -34.18 -8.54
C PRO A 268 -15.69 -35.59 -8.99
N GLU A 269 -14.40 -35.79 -9.27
CA GLU A 269 -13.84 -37.06 -9.76
C GLU A 269 -13.61 -38.09 -8.65
N GLY A 270 -13.57 -37.69 -7.37
CA GLY A 270 -13.31 -38.59 -6.26
C GLY A 270 -12.74 -37.94 -5.01
N ILE A 271 -12.30 -38.79 -4.08
CA ILE A 271 -11.69 -38.40 -2.81
C ILE A 271 -10.24 -38.86 -2.80
N GLU A 272 -9.32 -37.94 -2.47
CA GLU A 272 -7.90 -38.21 -2.32
C GLU A 272 -7.44 -37.93 -0.89
N GLU A 273 -6.60 -38.82 -0.36
CA GLU A 273 -5.93 -38.64 0.93
C GLU A 273 -4.45 -38.38 0.71
N LYS A 274 -3.95 -37.28 1.29
CA LYS A 274 -2.52 -36.93 1.24
C LYS A 274 -2.01 -36.64 2.65
N SER A 275 -0.76 -36.99 2.89
CA SER A 275 -0.09 -36.75 4.17
C SER A 275 1.27 -36.12 3.92
N PHE A 276 1.57 -35.04 4.66
CA PHE A 276 2.81 -34.30 4.53
C PHE A 276 3.49 -34.15 5.88
N ARG A 277 4.81 -34.30 5.88
CA ARG A 277 5.63 -33.91 7.03
C ARG A 277 5.85 -32.40 7.01
N THR A 278 5.59 -31.74 8.13
CA THR A 278 5.86 -30.30 8.26
C THR A 278 7.36 -30.05 8.26
N PRO A 279 7.87 -29.16 7.38
CA PRO A 279 9.26 -28.74 7.42
C PRO A 279 9.63 -28.11 8.76
N GLU A 280 10.78 -28.48 9.32
CA GLU A 280 11.25 -28.00 10.64
C GLU A 280 11.30 -26.47 10.73
N ARG A 281 11.58 -25.79 9.61
CA ARG A 281 11.60 -24.31 9.52
C ARG A 281 10.26 -23.64 9.86
N TYR A 282 9.16 -24.37 9.84
CA TYR A 282 7.81 -23.88 10.16
C TYR A 282 7.37 -24.22 11.58
N GLY A 283 8.17 -25.02 12.30
CA GLY A 283 7.88 -25.45 13.67
C GLY A 283 7.25 -26.84 13.75
N ASN A 284 7.25 -27.38 14.96
CA ASN A 284 6.90 -28.77 15.25
C ASN A 284 5.62 -28.91 16.09
N SER A 285 4.70 -27.95 15.98
CA SER A 285 3.44 -27.93 16.73
C SER A 285 2.26 -28.35 15.87
N ALA A 286 1.20 -28.89 16.47
CA ALA A 286 -0.03 -29.21 15.72
C ALA A 286 -0.58 -28.02 14.88
N PRO A 287 -0.62 -26.76 15.38
CA PRO A 287 -1.02 -25.62 14.54
C PRO A 287 -0.07 -25.33 13.37
N ALA A 288 1.23 -25.61 13.52
CA ALA A 288 2.17 -25.49 12.39
C ALA A 288 1.88 -26.55 11.31
N GLY A 289 1.54 -27.78 11.72
CA GLY A 289 1.09 -28.83 10.81
C GLY A 289 -0.20 -28.46 10.10
N GLU A 290 -1.19 -27.94 10.81
CA GLU A 290 -2.45 -27.52 10.21
C GLU A 290 -2.25 -26.37 9.21
N LEU A 291 -1.51 -25.32 9.56
CA LEU A 291 -1.18 -24.22 8.64
C LEU A 291 -0.39 -24.71 7.41
N TYR A 292 0.50 -25.69 7.59
CA TYR A 292 1.22 -26.30 6.47
C TYR A 292 0.28 -27.12 5.58
N GLY A 293 -0.72 -27.79 6.16
CA GLY A 293 -1.77 -28.45 5.40
C GLY A 293 -2.63 -27.48 4.59
N VAL A 294 -2.97 -26.32 5.16
CA VAL A 294 -3.64 -25.22 4.42
C VAL A 294 -2.77 -24.74 3.25
N LEU A 295 -1.47 -24.53 3.48
CA LEU A 295 -0.54 -24.17 2.41
C LEU A 295 -0.54 -25.23 1.29
N LYS A 296 -0.51 -26.52 1.65
CA LYS A 296 -0.55 -27.60 0.68
C LYS A 296 -1.88 -27.69 -0.06
N ALA A 297 -3.00 -27.45 0.62
CA ALA A 297 -4.30 -27.41 -0.03
C ALA A 297 -4.35 -26.35 -1.14
N ILE A 298 -3.74 -25.19 -0.89
CA ILE A 298 -3.63 -24.09 -1.86
C ILE A 298 -2.70 -24.46 -3.01
N GLU A 299 -1.56 -25.12 -2.74
CA GLU A 299 -0.58 -25.52 -3.75
C GLU A 299 -1.07 -26.69 -4.63
N GLU A 300 -1.94 -27.56 -4.11
CA GLU A 300 -2.49 -28.73 -4.80
C GLU A 300 -3.80 -28.43 -5.55
N THR A 301 -4.28 -27.19 -5.49
CA THR A 301 -5.51 -26.75 -6.16
C THR A 301 -5.18 -25.64 -7.14
N GLU A 302 -5.69 -25.75 -8.37
CA GLU A 302 -5.42 -24.76 -9.42
C GLU A 302 -5.74 -23.34 -8.94
N PRO A 303 -4.94 -22.32 -9.32
CA PRO A 303 -5.07 -20.98 -8.73
C PRO A 303 -6.41 -20.29 -8.95
N ASP A 304 -7.13 -20.65 -10.01
CA ASP A 304 -8.44 -20.11 -10.42
C ASP A 304 -9.61 -20.90 -9.81
N GLN A 305 -9.44 -22.18 -9.50
CA GLN A 305 -10.51 -23.00 -8.95
C GLN A 305 -10.98 -22.53 -7.54
N PRO A 306 -12.29 -22.42 -7.26
CA PRO A 306 -12.79 -22.14 -5.92
C PRO A 306 -12.38 -23.22 -4.91
N LEU A 307 -11.93 -22.81 -3.72
CA LEU A 307 -11.36 -23.71 -2.70
C LEU A 307 -11.98 -23.44 -1.32
N ASN A 308 -12.65 -24.45 -0.77
CA ASN A 308 -13.16 -24.45 0.60
C ASN A 308 -12.25 -25.30 1.49
N ILE A 309 -11.71 -24.71 2.55
CA ILE A 309 -10.82 -25.40 3.48
C ILE A 309 -11.51 -25.53 4.85
N GLU A 310 -11.70 -26.76 5.28
CA GLU A 310 -12.12 -27.09 6.63
C GLU A 310 -10.88 -27.43 7.47
N VAL A 311 -10.72 -26.74 8.59
CA VAL A 311 -9.62 -26.96 9.54
C VAL A 311 -10.18 -27.51 10.85
N GLN A 312 -9.43 -28.40 11.50
CA GLN A 312 -9.83 -29.04 12.75
C GLN A 312 -9.86 -28.08 13.94
N THR A 313 -8.97 -27.08 13.97
CA THR A 313 -8.84 -26.19 15.13
C THR A 313 -9.43 -24.81 14.88
N LYS A 314 -10.29 -24.38 15.83
CA LYS A 314 -10.84 -23.02 15.87
C LYS A 314 -9.74 -21.95 15.95
N ALA A 315 -8.60 -22.28 16.59
CA ALA A 315 -7.48 -21.36 16.71
C ALA A 315 -6.88 -20.97 15.36
N THR A 316 -6.78 -21.91 14.41
CA THR A 316 -6.30 -21.65 13.05
C THR A 316 -7.30 -20.79 12.27
N VAL A 317 -8.60 -21.05 12.41
CA VAL A 317 -9.65 -20.18 11.83
C VAL A 317 -9.56 -18.77 12.39
N GLU A 318 -9.52 -18.60 13.72
CA GLU A 318 -9.43 -17.28 14.34
C GLU A 318 -8.14 -16.55 13.95
N LEU A 319 -7.03 -17.28 13.83
CA LEU A 319 -5.77 -16.74 13.35
C LEU A 319 -5.91 -16.16 11.94
N LEU A 320 -6.44 -16.97 11.00
CA LEU A 320 -6.52 -16.60 9.58
C LEU A 320 -7.61 -15.57 9.29
N MET A 321 -8.69 -15.55 10.09
CA MET A 321 -9.86 -14.70 9.82
C MET A 321 -9.85 -13.39 10.60
N LYS A 322 -9.27 -13.36 11.80
CA LYS A 322 -9.42 -12.22 12.73
C LYS A 322 -8.11 -11.58 13.15
N LYS A 323 -7.04 -12.35 13.25
CA LYS A 323 -5.77 -11.87 13.82
C LYS A 323 -4.79 -11.35 12.78
N ILE A 324 -4.96 -11.71 11.50
CA ILE A 324 -4.04 -11.31 10.43
C ILE A 324 -3.74 -9.81 10.43
N PRO A 325 -4.75 -8.90 10.45
CA PRO A 325 -4.46 -7.46 10.41
C PRO A 325 -3.52 -7.00 11.53
N ASP A 326 -3.79 -7.42 12.78
CA ASP A 326 -2.92 -7.09 13.93
C ASP A 326 -1.51 -7.69 13.80
N LEU A 327 -1.39 -8.89 13.23
CA LEU A 327 -0.09 -9.54 13.03
C LEU A 327 0.74 -8.84 11.96
N GLU A 328 0.11 -8.39 10.87
CA GLU A 328 0.75 -7.60 9.82
C GLU A 328 1.22 -6.24 10.34
N ASP A 329 0.37 -5.54 11.11
CA ASP A 329 0.72 -4.25 11.74
C ASP A 329 1.90 -4.36 12.70
N ARG A 330 2.02 -5.49 13.40
CA ARG A 330 3.14 -5.77 14.32
C ARG A 330 4.37 -6.37 13.64
N GLY A 331 4.33 -6.56 12.33
CA GLY A 331 5.42 -7.18 11.55
C GLY A 331 5.75 -8.60 12.01
N TYR A 332 4.77 -9.33 12.56
CA TYR A 332 4.94 -10.69 13.09
C TYR A 332 6.03 -10.86 14.17
N THR A 333 6.38 -9.76 14.87
CA THR A 333 7.38 -9.79 15.94
C THR A 333 6.88 -10.61 17.14
N GLY A 334 7.68 -11.60 17.55
CA GLY A 334 7.36 -12.48 18.69
C GLY A 334 6.28 -13.52 18.41
N ILE A 335 5.87 -13.70 17.15
CA ILE A 335 4.78 -14.59 16.76
C ILE A 335 5.34 -16.00 16.43
N PRO A 336 4.92 -17.05 17.15
CA PRO A 336 5.24 -18.43 16.79
C PRO A 336 4.75 -18.76 15.38
N ASN A 337 5.47 -19.63 14.66
CA ASN A 337 5.08 -20.09 13.33
C ASN A 337 4.95 -18.96 12.27
N ARG A 338 5.48 -17.74 12.53
CA ARG A 338 5.36 -16.58 11.61
C ARG A 338 5.68 -16.89 10.15
N LYS A 339 6.70 -17.74 9.90
CA LYS A 339 7.14 -18.08 8.54
C LYS A 339 6.07 -18.83 7.75
N ILE A 340 5.32 -19.74 8.39
CA ILE A 340 4.24 -20.45 7.69
C ILE A 340 2.99 -19.58 7.56
N ILE A 341 2.68 -18.74 8.55
CA ILE A 341 1.57 -17.78 8.47
C ILE A 341 1.77 -16.84 7.28
N GLN A 342 2.95 -16.22 7.17
CA GLN A 342 3.30 -15.34 6.06
C GLN A 342 3.23 -16.06 4.71
N LYS A 343 3.67 -17.32 4.65
CA LYS A 343 3.65 -18.11 3.42
C LYS A 343 2.23 -18.49 3.00
N VAL A 344 1.38 -18.91 3.95
CA VAL A 344 -0.04 -19.19 3.72
C VAL A 344 -0.72 -17.95 3.17
N LEU A 345 -0.52 -16.80 3.81
CA LEU A 345 -1.12 -15.54 3.37
C LEU A 345 -0.69 -15.10 1.98
N ALA A 346 0.61 -15.18 1.71
CA ALA A 346 1.13 -14.87 0.38
C ALA A 346 0.53 -15.81 -0.67
N SER A 347 0.37 -17.10 -0.35
CA SER A 347 -0.23 -18.09 -1.24
C SER A 347 -1.73 -17.83 -1.46
N VAL A 348 -2.49 -17.53 -0.40
CA VAL A 348 -3.92 -17.15 -0.49
C VAL A 348 -4.08 -15.93 -1.41
N ARG A 349 -3.34 -14.85 -1.16
CA ARG A 349 -3.41 -13.61 -1.94
C ARG A 349 -2.88 -13.74 -3.37
N SER A 350 -2.18 -14.83 -3.68
CA SER A 350 -1.69 -15.10 -5.04
C SER A 350 -2.65 -15.93 -5.90
N ARG A 351 -3.73 -16.46 -5.31
CA ARG A 351 -4.78 -17.15 -6.06
C ARG A 351 -5.53 -16.16 -6.93
N LYS A 352 -6.03 -16.61 -8.08
CA LYS A 352 -6.94 -15.84 -8.93
C LYS A 352 -8.33 -15.99 -8.34
N HIS A 353 -9.08 -14.89 -8.26
CA HIS A 353 -10.39 -14.86 -7.62
C HIS A 353 -11.47 -14.53 -8.63
#